data_AF-A0A3S0VH62-F1
#
_entry.id   AF-A0A3S0VH62-F1
#
_cell.length_a   1.000
_cell.length_b   1.000
_cell.length_c   1.000
_cell.angle_alpha   90.00
_cell.angle_beta   90.00
_cell.angle_gamma   90.00
#
_symmetry.space_group_name_H-M   'P 1'
#
loop_
_entity.id
_entity.type
_entity.pdbx_description
1 polymer ?
#
loop_
_entity_poly.entity_id
_entity_poly.type
_entity_poly.pdbx_seq_one_letter_code
_entity_poly.pdbx_strand_id
1 'polypeptide(L)'
;MRALDKHRATDEAILSFVSLLNEFYSQCSSKPSQEELDEYTRIMKLITARINLSEVAHFTQQYLDDGEQAEVVKSLASAQALQTFNAIPTRMQYWAAGERWGDPIRNAAAHSQAVKHMEKWWNWLHPVRHYDFFPAANSSTATEPHLSEVAKKLEF
;
A
#
# COMPACT_ATOMS: atom_id res chain seq x y z
N MET A 1 3.73 31.37 -2.09
CA MET A 1 3.27 30.16 -1.39
C MET A 1 2.04 29.65 -2.12
N ARG A 2 2.19 28.64 -2.98
CA ARG A 2 1.06 28.03 -3.72
C ARG A 2 0.40 26.99 -2.82
N ALA A 3 -0.92 26.92 -2.89
CA ALA A 3 -1.79 26.09 -2.07
C ALA A 3 -1.47 24.58 -2.22
N LEU A 4 -0.58 24.07 -1.39
CA LEU A 4 -0.35 22.63 -1.19
C LEU A 4 -1.49 21.96 -0.40
N ASP A 5 -2.45 22.74 0.09
CA ASP A 5 -3.51 22.28 1.01
C ASP A 5 -4.69 21.58 0.33
N LYS A 6 -4.86 21.70 -0.99
CA LYS A 6 -6.04 21.14 -1.68
C LYS A 6 -5.95 19.65 -2.03
N HIS A 7 -4.81 19.01 -1.76
CA HIS A 7 -4.48 17.70 -2.34
C HIS A 7 -4.00 16.65 -1.31
N ARG A 8 -4.14 16.90 -0.01
CA ARG A 8 -3.73 15.96 1.04
C ARG A 8 -4.93 15.17 1.58
N ALA A 9 -4.69 13.95 2.05
CA ALA A 9 -5.67 13.21 2.84
C ALA A 9 -5.98 13.98 4.13
N THR A 10 -7.26 14.14 4.46
CA THR A 10 -7.70 14.80 5.69
C THR A 10 -7.32 13.95 6.91
N ASP A 11 -7.19 14.60 8.06
CA ASP A 11 -6.89 13.89 9.31
C ASP A 11 -7.97 12.86 9.63
N GLU A 12 -9.26 13.17 9.38
CA GLU A 12 -10.36 12.24 9.57
C GLU A 12 -10.24 11.01 8.65
N ALA A 13 -9.81 11.20 7.39
CA ALA A 13 -9.65 10.10 6.44
C ALA A 13 -8.49 9.18 6.85
N ILE A 14 -7.35 9.76 7.28
CA ILE A 14 -6.20 9.00 7.79
C ILE A 14 -6.58 8.25 9.05
N LEU A 15 -7.23 8.91 10.01
CA LEU A 15 -7.69 8.29 11.26
C LEU A 15 -8.66 7.15 11.00
N SER A 16 -9.63 7.34 10.10
CA SER A 16 -10.61 6.31 9.74
C SER A 16 -9.94 5.10 9.10
N PHE A 17 -9.04 5.33 8.14
CA PHE A 17 -8.32 4.26 7.46
C PHE A 17 -7.45 3.44 8.43
N VAL A 18 -6.67 4.11 9.28
CA VAL A 18 -5.79 3.45 10.25
C VAL A 18 -6.58 2.70 11.32
N SER A 19 -7.71 3.26 11.76
CA SER A 19 -8.58 2.61 12.73
C SER A 19 -9.21 1.34 12.15
N LEU A 20 -9.69 1.39 10.89
CA LEU A 20 -10.23 0.22 10.19
C LEU A 20 -9.18 -0.89 10.03
N LEU A 21 -7.94 -0.54 9.70
CA LEU A 21 -6.86 -1.53 9.65
C LEU A 21 -6.63 -2.18 11.02
N ASN A 22 -6.49 -1.37 12.07
CA ASN A 22 -6.28 -1.89 13.41
C ASN A 22 -7.45 -2.76 13.90
N GLU A 23 -8.69 -2.36 13.64
CA GLU A 23 -9.87 -3.14 13.97
C GLU A 23 -9.89 -4.47 13.23
N PHE A 24 -9.67 -4.46 11.91
CA PHE A 24 -9.58 -5.67 11.09
C PHE A 24 -8.54 -6.63 11.63
N TYR A 25 -7.33 -6.14 11.91
CA TYR A 25 -6.23 -6.99 12.34
C TYR A 25 -6.27 -7.41 13.82
N SER A 26 -7.04 -6.70 14.65
CA SER A 26 -7.23 -7.06 16.06
C SER A 26 -7.92 -8.41 16.26
N GLN A 27 -8.66 -8.86 15.24
CA GLN A 27 -9.43 -10.11 15.26
C GLN A 27 -8.54 -11.36 15.22
N CYS A 28 -7.24 -11.21 14.93
CA CYS A 28 -6.33 -12.34 14.67
C CYS A 28 -5.28 -12.52 15.79
N SER A 29 -5.75 -13.04 16.91
CA SER A 29 -4.91 -13.41 18.07
C SER A 29 -4.00 -14.61 17.76
N SER A 30 -4.48 -15.58 16.97
CA SER A 30 -3.75 -16.80 16.58
C SER A 30 -3.45 -16.85 15.07
N LYS A 31 -2.62 -17.82 14.65
CA LYS A 31 -2.35 -18.05 13.23
C LYS A 31 -3.66 -18.45 12.51
N PRO A 32 -4.06 -17.75 11.44
CA PRO A 32 -5.22 -18.11 10.63
C PRO A 32 -5.00 -19.42 9.87
N SER A 33 -6.09 -20.04 9.46
CA SER A 33 -6.11 -21.15 8.51
C SER A 33 -5.61 -20.72 7.12
N GLN A 34 -5.30 -21.70 6.27
CA GLN A 34 -4.86 -21.39 4.90
C GLN A 34 -5.96 -20.70 4.09
N GLU A 35 -7.21 -21.09 4.26
CA GLU A 35 -8.36 -20.46 3.58
C GLU A 35 -8.49 -18.98 3.98
N GLU A 36 -8.31 -18.65 5.27
CA GLU A 36 -8.32 -17.27 5.76
C GLU A 36 -7.13 -16.46 5.23
N LEU A 37 -5.95 -17.09 5.08
CA LEU A 37 -4.76 -16.47 4.49
C LEU A 37 -4.94 -16.17 2.99
N ASP A 38 -5.59 -17.07 2.25
CA ASP A 38 -5.87 -16.90 0.83
C ASP A 38 -6.92 -15.81 0.61
N GLU A 39 -7.98 -15.80 1.42
CA GLU A 39 -9.01 -14.76 1.40
C GLU A 39 -8.44 -13.39 1.78
N TYR A 40 -7.60 -13.33 2.81
CA TYR A 40 -6.87 -12.12 3.17
C TYR A 40 -6.01 -11.61 2.00
N THR A 41 -5.24 -12.50 1.37
CA THR A 41 -4.41 -12.16 0.20
C THR A 41 -5.26 -11.57 -0.93
N ARG A 42 -6.44 -12.14 -1.18
CA ARG A 42 -7.40 -11.63 -2.16
C ARG A 42 -7.90 -10.23 -1.81
N ILE A 43 -8.32 -10.00 -0.56
CA ILE A 43 -8.78 -8.70 -0.07
C ILE A 43 -7.67 -7.64 -0.19
N MET A 44 -6.46 -7.96 0.23
CA MET A 44 -5.34 -7.03 0.18
C MET A 44 -4.90 -6.68 -1.24
N LYS A 45 -4.97 -7.62 -2.18
CA LYS A 45 -4.78 -7.33 -3.61
C LYS A 45 -5.82 -6.34 -4.13
N LEU A 46 -7.09 -6.48 -3.74
CA LEU A 46 -8.15 -5.53 -4.11
C LEU A 46 -7.91 -4.14 -3.51
N ILE A 47 -7.54 -4.07 -2.23
CA ILE A 47 -7.19 -2.80 -1.57
C ILE A 47 -6.01 -2.13 -2.29
N THR A 48 -4.97 -2.89 -2.63
CA THR A 48 -3.79 -2.38 -3.35
C THR A 48 -4.16 -1.82 -4.71
N ALA A 49 -5.01 -2.52 -5.47
CA ALA A 49 -5.50 -2.03 -6.76
C ALA A 49 -6.31 -0.73 -6.62
N ARG A 50 -7.14 -0.61 -5.59
CA ARG A 50 -7.91 0.61 -5.29
C ARG A 50 -7.01 1.78 -4.89
N ILE A 51 -5.98 1.52 -4.09
CA ILE A 51 -4.96 2.53 -3.74
C ILE A 51 -4.27 3.02 -5.01
N ASN A 52 -3.75 2.11 -5.84
CA ASN A 52 -3.07 2.47 -7.09
C ASN A 52 -3.97 3.28 -8.02
N LEU A 53 -5.24 2.89 -8.18
CA LEU A 53 -6.19 3.64 -9.00
C LEU A 53 -6.37 5.08 -8.48
N SER A 54 -6.52 5.23 -7.16
CA SER A 54 -6.72 6.53 -6.52
C SER A 54 -5.47 7.41 -6.62
N GLU A 55 -4.28 6.84 -6.40
CA GLU A 55 -3.01 7.56 -6.54
C GLU A 55 -2.76 7.96 -8.00
N VAL A 56 -2.99 7.08 -8.97
CA VAL A 56 -2.82 7.41 -10.39
C VAL A 56 -3.77 8.52 -10.81
N ALA A 57 -5.05 8.46 -10.40
CA ALA A 57 -6.01 9.52 -10.69
C ALA A 57 -5.57 10.86 -10.09
N HIS A 58 -5.10 10.84 -8.84
CA HIS A 58 -4.60 12.02 -8.14
C HIS A 58 -3.37 12.64 -8.81
N PHE A 59 -2.32 11.84 -9.04
CA PHE A 59 -1.11 12.30 -9.71
C PHE A 59 -1.41 12.80 -11.12
N THR A 60 -2.30 12.11 -11.84
CA THR A 60 -2.68 12.53 -13.20
C THR A 60 -3.31 13.91 -13.19
N GLN A 61 -4.26 14.14 -12.29
CA GLN A 61 -4.89 15.46 -12.16
C GLN A 61 -3.88 16.54 -11.77
N GLN A 62 -3.02 16.28 -10.79
CA GLN A 62 -2.06 17.26 -10.30
C GLN A 62 -1.07 17.72 -11.39
N TYR A 63 -0.46 16.79 -12.12
CA TYR A 63 0.52 17.14 -13.15
C TYR A 63 -0.11 17.72 -14.43
N LEU A 64 -1.34 17.31 -14.77
CA LEU A 64 -2.08 17.94 -15.87
C LEU A 64 -2.43 19.40 -15.54
N ASP A 65 -2.82 19.70 -14.30
CA ASP A 65 -3.08 21.07 -13.84
C ASP A 65 -1.80 21.94 -13.87
N ASP A 66 -0.62 21.33 -13.74
CA ASP A 66 0.69 21.98 -13.88
C ASP A 66 1.16 22.13 -15.35
N GLY A 67 0.39 21.61 -16.32
CA GLY A 67 0.64 21.77 -17.77
C GLY A 67 1.49 20.66 -18.41
N GLU A 68 1.68 19.53 -17.73
CA GLU A 68 2.45 18.40 -18.24
C GLU A 68 1.69 17.58 -19.31
N GLN A 69 2.43 16.81 -20.12
CA GLN A 69 1.82 15.96 -21.15
C GLN A 69 1.19 14.69 -20.54
N ALA A 70 -0.09 14.43 -20.87
CA ALA A 70 -0.88 13.33 -20.32
C ALA A 70 -0.20 11.95 -20.41
N GLU A 71 0.47 11.64 -21.53
CA GLU A 71 1.14 10.35 -21.73
C GLU A 71 2.34 10.16 -20.79
N VAL A 72 3.11 11.22 -20.55
CA VAL A 72 4.26 11.20 -19.62
C VAL A 72 3.76 11.00 -18.19
N VAL A 73 2.73 11.74 -17.81
CA VAL A 73 2.12 11.66 -16.48
C VAL A 73 1.56 10.26 -16.20
N LYS A 74 0.86 9.66 -17.17
CA LYS A 74 0.31 8.30 -17.05
C LYS A 74 1.41 7.25 -16.92
N SER A 75 2.51 7.40 -17.66
CA SER A 75 3.67 6.49 -17.58
C SER A 75 4.33 6.56 -16.20
N LEU A 76 4.57 7.77 -15.69
CA LEU A 76 5.16 8.00 -14.37
C LEU A 76 4.26 7.48 -13.24
N ALA A 77 2.96 7.78 -13.30
CA ALA A 77 2.00 7.33 -12.30
C ALA A 77 1.90 5.79 -12.26
N SER A 78 1.92 5.14 -13.43
CA SER A 78 1.91 3.68 -13.52
C SER A 78 3.21 3.06 -12.99
N ALA A 79 4.36 3.70 -13.20
CA ALA A 79 5.65 3.22 -12.68
C ALA A 79 5.73 3.28 -11.15
N GLN A 80 4.96 4.16 -10.51
CA GLN A 80 4.91 4.33 -9.05
C GLN A 80 3.87 3.43 -8.37
N ALA A 81 3.10 2.65 -9.13
CA ALA A 81 2.07 1.76 -8.59
C ALA A 81 2.68 0.71 -7.64
N LEU A 82 2.01 0.48 -6.52
CA LEU A 82 2.33 -0.57 -5.58
C LEU A 82 2.22 -1.94 -6.27
N GLN A 83 3.33 -2.67 -6.31
CA GLN A 83 3.39 -4.02 -6.90
C GLN A 83 2.86 -5.08 -5.94
N THR A 84 2.95 -4.82 -4.63
CA THR A 84 2.64 -5.78 -3.57
C THR A 84 2.04 -5.05 -2.37
N PHE A 85 1.12 -5.69 -1.66
CA PHE A 85 0.47 -5.08 -0.48
C PHE A 85 1.42 -4.91 0.71
N ASN A 86 2.60 -5.54 0.69
CA ASN A 86 3.67 -5.31 1.67
C ASN A 86 4.29 -3.90 1.58
N ALA A 87 4.06 -3.17 0.48
CA ALA A 87 4.56 -1.82 0.27
C ALA A 87 3.57 -0.74 0.76
N ILE A 88 2.34 -1.15 1.15
CA ILE A 88 1.33 -0.25 1.71
C ILE A 88 1.83 0.46 2.98
N PRO A 89 2.47 -0.20 3.97
CA PRO A 89 3.04 0.48 5.13
C PRO A 89 3.92 1.69 4.80
N THR A 90 4.85 1.52 3.86
CA THR A 90 5.73 2.61 3.41
C THR A 90 4.92 3.72 2.75
N ARG A 91 3.91 3.38 1.96
CA ARG A 91 3.03 4.39 1.33
C ARG A 91 2.20 5.16 2.36
N MET A 92 1.67 4.48 3.37
CA MET A 92 0.92 5.09 4.47
C MET A 92 1.75 6.12 5.24
N GLN A 93 3.06 5.90 5.40
CA GLN A 93 3.94 6.88 6.05
C GLN A 93 3.97 8.21 5.31
N TYR A 94 3.95 8.18 3.97
CA TYR A 94 3.89 9.41 3.16
C TYR A 94 2.55 10.13 3.30
N TRP A 95 1.43 9.40 3.35
CA TRP A 95 0.11 10.02 3.54
C TRP A 95 -0.05 10.64 4.93
N ALA A 96 0.53 10.00 5.94
CA ALA A 96 0.44 10.42 7.33
C ALA A 96 1.57 11.37 7.76
N ALA A 97 2.54 11.66 6.90
CA ALA A 97 3.58 12.66 7.15
C ALA A 97 2.94 14.03 7.45
N GLY A 98 3.61 14.81 8.29
CA GLY A 98 3.18 16.17 8.65
C GLY A 98 3.32 17.17 7.49
N GLU A 99 3.17 18.45 7.81
CA GLU A 99 3.14 19.52 6.80
C GLU A 99 4.48 19.67 6.08
N ARG A 100 5.58 19.49 6.82
CA ARG A 100 6.95 19.68 6.38
C ARG A 100 7.72 18.38 6.36
N TRP A 101 8.76 18.36 5.53
CA TRP A 101 9.71 17.27 5.52
C TRP A 101 10.36 17.13 6.91
N GLY A 102 10.32 15.92 7.47
CA GLY A 102 10.83 15.63 8.80
C GLY A 102 9.82 15.87 9.94
N ASP A 103 8.60 16.33 9.63
CA ASP A 103 7.54 16.41 10.63
C ASP A 103 7.13 15.01 11.13
N PRO A 104 6.68 14.89 12.38
CA PRO A 104 6.22 13.63 12.93
C PRO A 104 5.01 13.08 12.15
N ILE A 105 4.96 11.75 12.04
CA ILE A 105 3.81 11.04 11.47
C ILE A 105 2.57 11.33 12.34
N ARG A 106 1.49 11.77 11.71
CA ARG A 106 0.18 11.95 12.35
C ARG A 106 -0.32 10.60 12.88
N ASN A 107 -0.74 10.56 14.15
CA ASN A 107 -1.15 9.33 14.84
C ASN A 107 -0.13 8.17 14.72
N ALA A 108 1.15 8.47 14.98
CA ALA A 108 2.25 7.51 14.86
C ALA A 108 2.02 6.19 15.62
N ALA A 109 1.37 6.22 16.78
CA ALA A 109 1.09 5.02 17.58
C ALA A 109 0.15 4.04 16.86
N ALA A 110 -0.99 4.53 16.35
CA ALA A 110 -1.95 3.68 15.64
C ALA A 110 -1.39 3.20 14.29
N HIS A 111 -0.59 4.03 13.61
CA HIS A 111 0.15 3.61 12.42
C HIS A 111 1.13 2.47 12.74
N SER A 112 1.94 2.62 13.79
CA SER A 112 2.89 1.58 14.19
C SER A 112 2.19 0.26 14.49
N GLN A 113 1.03 0.31 15.15
CA GLN A 113 0.22 -0.87 15.42
C GLN A 113 -0.27 -1.54 14.12
N ALA A 114 -0.83 -0.76 13.18
CA ALA A 114 -1.32 -1.27 11.91
C ALA A 114 -0.19 -1.94 11.10
N VAL A 115 0.99 -1.31 11.05
CA VAL A 115 2.16 -1.87 10.37
C VAL A 115 2.59 -3.20 10.98
N LYS A 116 2.69 -3.29 12.32
CA LYS A 116 3.04 -4.55 13.00
C LYS A 116 2.05 -5.67 12.68
N HIS A 117 0.76 -5.34 12.59
CA HIS A 117 -0.25 -6.31 12.21
C HIS A 117 -0.06 -6.80 10.76
N MET A 118 0.17 -5.88 9.82
CA MET A 118 0.44 -6.22 8.42
C MET A 118 1.69 -7.10 8.27
N GLU A 119 2.77 -6.77 8.99
CA GLU A 119 4.01 -7.56 9.01
C GLU A 119 3.80 -8.96 9.58
N LYS A 120 3.03 -9.08 10.68
CA LYS A 120 2.68 -10.38 11.28
C LYS A 120 1.97 -11.28 10.26
N TRP A 121 1.03 -10.72 9.50
CA TRP A 121 0.32 -11.43 8.44
C TRP A 121 1.22 -11.79 7.26
N TRP A 122 2.08 -10.86 6.83
CA TRP A 122 3.06 -11.13 5.79
C TRP A 122 3.97 -12.32 6.14
N ASN A 123 4.43 -12.39 7.39
CA ASN A 123 5.26 -13.48 7.87
C ASN A 123 4.52 -14.83 7.91
N TRP A 124 3.18 -14.86 7.99
CA TRP A 124 2.42 -16.10 7.87
C TRP A 124 2.31 -16.59 6.43
N LEU A 125 2.21 -15.67 5.47
CA LEU A 125 2.18 -15.98 4.04
C LEU A 125 3.57 -16.37 3.51
N HIS A 126 4.60 -15.67 3.98
CA HIS A 126 5.98 -15.86 3.59
C HIS A 126 6.83 -16.10 4.84
N PRO A 127 6.74 -17.30 5.45
CA PRO A 127 7.56 -17.62 6.60
C PRO A 127 9.04 -17.47 6.22
N VAL A 128 9.68 -16.43 6.75
CA VAL A 128 11.11 -16.24 6.61
C VAL A 128 11.76 -17.45 7.26
N ARG A 129 12.39 -18.31 6.44
CA ARG A 129 13.25 -19.36 6.97
C ARG A 129 14.40 -18.64 7.67
N HIS A 130 14.49 -18.79 8.98
CA HIS A 130 15.49 -18.14 9.84
C HIS A 130 16.97 -18.52 9.53
N TYR A 131 17.27 -19.10 8.35
CA TYR A 131 18.55 -19.69 7.99
C TYR A 131 19.22 -19.15 6.71
N ASP A 132 18.73 -18.08 6.09
CA ASP A 132 19.36 -17.55 4.86
C ASP A 132 20.06 -16.20 5.06
N PHE A 133 20.88 -16.10 6.12
CA PHE A 133 21.84 -14.99 6.31
C PHE A 133 23.09 -15.08 5.42
N PHE A 134 23.17 -16.10 4.55
CA PHE A 134 24.16 -16.17 3.48
C PHE A 134 23.45 -16.35 2.14
N PRO A 135 23.63 -15.42 1.18
CA PRO A 135 23.04 -15.57 -0.13
C PRO A 135 23.75 -16.71 -0.87
N ALA A 136 23.13 -17.89 -0.90
CA ALA A 136 23.41 -18.84 -1.95
C ALA A 136 22.89 -18.21 -3.25
N ALA A 137 23.81 -17.70 -4.06
CA ALA A 137 23.51 -17.40 -5.44
C ALA A 137 22.91 -18.66 -6.09
N ASN A 138 21.60 -18.63 -6.39
CA ASN A 138 21.02 -19.07 -7.66
C ASN A 138 19.48 -19.04 -7.63
N SER A 139 18.95 -18.15 -8.48
CA SER A 139 17.78 -18.31 -9.34
C SER A 139 16.54 -19.04 -8.78
N SER A 140 15.48 -18.27 -8.52
CA SER A 140 14.18 -18.57 -9.14
C SER A 140 13.29 -17.32 -9.17
N THR A 141 13.13 -16.75 -10.35
CA THR A 141 12.10 -15.77 -10.66
C THR A 141 10.75 -16.47 -10.65
N ALA A 142 10.06 -16.46 -9.50
CA ALA A 142 8.63 -16.70 -9.46
C ALA A 142 7.95 -15.41 -9.92
N THR A 143 7.70 -15.31 -11.22
CA THR A 143 6.94 -14.21 -11.83
C THR A 143 5.51 -14.29 -11.31
N GLU A 144 5.15 -13.46 -10.34
CA GLU A 144 3.74 -13.22 -10.01
C GLU A 144 3.04 -12.58 -11.24
N PRO A 145 1.78 -12.95 -11.52
CA PRO A 145 1.04 -12.34 -12.61
C PRO A 145 0.85 -10.85 -12.36
N HIS A 146 1.21 -10.06 -13.36
CA HIS A 146 1.18 -8.60 -13.38
C HIS A 146 -0.23 -8.08 -13.05
N LEU A 147 -0.36 -7.24 -12.01
CA LEU A 147 -1.62 -6.73 -11.47
C LEU A 147 -2.54 -6.03 -12.51
N SER A 148 -2.03 -5.68 -13.69
CA SER A 148 -2.84 -5.14 -14.78
C SER A 148 -3.92 -6.10 -15.29
N GLU A 149 -3.75 -7.42 -15.15
CA GLU A 149 -4.76 -8.40 -15.59
C GLU A 149 -5.94 -8.52 -14.63
N VAL A 150 -5.74 -8.25 -13.34
CA VAL A 150 -6.81 -8.29 -12.34
C VAL A 150 -7.74 -7.08 -12.48
N ALA A 151 -7.18 -5.91 -12.83
CA ALA A 151 -7.96 -4.68 -13.05
C ALA A 151 -8.93 -4.80 -14.24
N LYS A 152 -8.55 -5.49 -15.32
CA LYS A 152 -9.40 -5.68 -16.51
C LYS A 152 -10.60 -6.62 -16.29
N LYS A 153 -10.59 -7.43 -15.22
CA LYS A 153 -11.70 -8.34 -14.87
C LYS A 153 -12.74 -7.70 -13.96
N LEU A 154 -12.57 -6.45 -13.55
CA LEU A 154 -13.45 -5.74 -12.61
C LEU A 154 -14.22 -4.58 -13.25
N GLU A 155 -14.15 -4.41 -14.57
CA GLU A 155 -15.09 -3.56 -15.30
C GLU A 155 -16.43 -4.31 -15.43
N PHE A 156 -17.40 -3.91 -14.60
CA PHE A 156 -18.83 -4.09 -14.86
C PHE A 156 -19.34 -2.88 -15.63
#